data_AF-A0A2Z2MVU5-F1
#
_entry.id   AF-A0A2Z2MVU5-F1
#
_cell.length_a   1.000
_cell.length_b   1.000
_cell.length_c   1.000
_cell.angle_alpha   90.00
_cell.angle_beta   90.00
_cell.angle_gamma   90.00
#
_symmetry.space_group_name_H-M   'P 1'
#
loop_
_entity.id
_entity.type
_entity.pdbx_description
1 polymer ?
#
loop_
_entity_poly.entity_id
_entity_poly.type
_entity_poly.pdbx_seq_one_letter_code
_entity_poly.pdbx_strand_id
1 'polypeptide(L)'
;MVTNRKLVIVLITALSAILGLLFVTGNERVESSSFTGLCVYSSGGFSVLSNGEDSVGVYASLEVGKVYRVFGVFFNTSSGVKIRPERVEVTEPTFPLESITGAYWPSRGYYLLTPGRIKLALPLHVPKGGLVRVNGLWYGGRFYPVGYTQLGIPSSPSADMPWLVEGVILRTGRSTILWNGSEEIILYLPYGTELKPGQRVKVLGIVRFYSKLSLFVDSPEDVEILGTAMERPVREAGVGEVATGNCTVVGSGRSLKLNCTDLRLYGFSARVGDTVHLEALRRKSSLLCLNCTVVIPREELPNGICSFSPGRFARIVGNVSWVKVYRNGFGLANVTSGDCWVLLKLRKSLGVSVEENQTVTAYGFFTTYRDMPAFEIQSGDDLCSGNC
;
A
#
# COMPACT_ATOMS: atom_id res chain seq x y z
N MET A 1 -61.40 -71.13 -52.40
CA MET A 1 -60.94 -70.03 -51.53
C MET A 1 -60.36 -68.94 -52.42
N VAL A 2 -60.98 -67.78 -52.44
CA VAL A 2 -60.63 -66.63 -53.29
C VAL A 2 -59.40 -65.94 -52.68
N THR A 3 -58.22 -66.48 -52.94
CA THR A 3 -56.97 -66.04 -52.31
C THR A 3 -56.44 -64.79 -53.02
N ASN A 4 -56.88 -63.63 -52.53
CA ASN A 4 -56.08 -62.43 -52.26
C ASN A 4 -55.13 -61.84 -53.32
N ARG A 5 -55.20 -62.19 -54.61
CA ARG A 5 -54.39 -61.51 -55.63
C ARG A 5 -54.64 -60.00 -55.72
N LYS A 6 -55.90 -59.56 -55.60
CA LYS A 6 -56.25 -58.13 -55.59
C LYS A 6 -55.73 -57.42 -54.33
N LEU A 7 -55.75 -58.09 -53.18
CA LEU A 7 -55.32 -57.53 -51.90
C LEU A 7 -53.78 -57.38 -51.84
N VAL A 8 -53.03 -58.32 -52.44
CA VAL A 8 -51.58 -58.25 -52.60
C VAL A 8 -51.17 -57.10 -53.53
N ILE A 9 -51.86 -56.90 -54.65
CA ILE A 9 -51.56 -55.80 -55.58
C ILE A 9 -51.81 -54.44 -54.92
N VAL A 10 -52.94 -54.29 -54.20
CA VAL A 10 -53.25 -53.06 -53.45
C VAL A 10 -52.20 -52.79 -52.37
N LEU A 11 -51.79 -53.81 -51.62
CA LEU A 11 -50.74 -53.67 -50.62
C LEU A 11 -49.40 -53.28 -51.24
N ILE A 12 -49.00 -53.88 -52.36
CA ILE A 12 -47.74 -53.52 -53.04
C ILE A 12 -47.81 -52.08 -53.57
N THR A 13 -48.93 -51.65 -54.17
CA THR A 13 -49.09 -50.26 -54.63
C THR A 13 -49.12 -49.26 -53.48
N ALA A 14 -49.75 -49.61 -52.35
CA ALA A 14 -49.76 -48.78 -51.16
C ALA A 14 -48.37 -48.71 -50.51
N LEU A 15 -47.64 -49.84 -50.43
CA LEU A 15 -46.28 -49.87 -49.91
C LEU A 15 -45.32 -49.09 -50.82
N SER A 16 -45.51 -49.17 -52.14
CA SER A 16 -44.71 -48.45 -53.13
C SER A 16 -45.03 -46.95 -53.10
N ALA A 17 -46.28 -46.57 -52.89
CA ALA A 17 -46.69 -45.18 -52.71
C ALA A 17 -46.14 -44.61 -51.39
N ILE A 18 -46.16 -45.39 -50.30
CA ILE A 18 -45.57 -45.01 -49.01
C ILE A 18 -44.04 -44.94 -49.11
N LEU A 19 -43.38 -45.89 -49.79
CA LEU A 19 -41.94 -45.82 -50.07
C LEU A 19 -41.60 -44.61 -50.95
N GLY A 20 -42.42 -44.32 -51.96
CA GLY A 20 -42.27 -43.15 -52.81
C GLY A 20 -42.43 -41.84 -52.03
N LEU A 21 -43.42 -41.77 -51.13
CA LEU A 21 -43.62 -40.64 -50.22
C LEU A 21 -42.48 -40.49 -49.21
N LEU A 22 -41.94 -41.59 -48.68
CA LEU A 22 -40.77 -41.58 -47.80
C LEU A 22 -39.48 -41.22 -48.55
N PHE A 23 -39.36 -41.57 -49.83
CA PHE A 23 -38.21 -41.21 -50.66
C PHE A 23 -38.29 -39.74 -51.09
N VAL A 24 -39.48 -39.22 -51.36
CA VAL A 24 -39.70 -37.80 -51.70
C VAL A 24 -39.54 -36.91 -50.47
N THR A 25 -40.05 -37.31 -49.30
CA THR A 25 -39.86 -36.56 -48.04
C THR A 25 -38.48 -36.75 -47.43
N GLY A 26 -37.82 -37.89 -47.67
CA GLY A 26 -36.45 -38.16 -47.22
C GLY A 26 -35.35 -37.45 -48.05
N ASN A 27 -35.71 -36.82 -49.17
CA ASN A 27 -34.78 -36.15 -50.08
C ASN A 27 -34.83 -34.62 -50.02
N GLU A 28 -35.60 -34.04 -49.08
CA GLU A 28 -35.27 -32.70 -48.57
C GLU A 28 -33.96 -32.84 -47.78
N ARG A 29 -32.84 -32.79 -48.47
CA ARG A 29 -31.52 -32.64 -47.84
C ARG A 29 -31.60 -31.36 -47.01
N VAL A 30 -31.74 -31.51 -45.71
CA VAL A 30 -31.60 -30.39 -44.79
C VAL A 30 -30.19 -29.86 -45.01
N GLU A 31 -30.08 -28.67 -45.61
CA GLU A 31 -28.80 -28.13 -46.03
C GLU A 31 -27.88 -27.97 -44.81
N SER A 32 -26.84 -28.80 -44.77
CA SER A 32 -25.77 -28.67 -43.78
C SER A 32 -25.04 -27.35 -44.07
N SER A 33 -25.07 -26.45 -43.10
CA SER A 33 -24.41 -25.14 -43.19
C SER A 33 -23.39 -25.02 -42.05
N SER A 34 -22.55 -23.99 -42.09
CA SER A 34 -21.51 -23.79 -41.08
C SER A 34 -21.69 -22.49 -40.31
N PHE A 35 -21.53 -22.53 -38.99
CA PHE A 35 -21.40 -21.35 -38.14
C PHE A 35 -20.00 -21.25 -37.57
N THR A 36 -19.37 -20.09 -37.68
CA THR A 36 -18.11 -19.79 -36.98
C THR A 36 -18.39 -18.82 -35.84
N GLY A 37 -18.00 -19.17 -34.62
CA GLY A 37 -18.23 -18.33 -33.45
C GLY A 37 -17.33 -18.70 -32.27
N LEU A 38 -17.20 -17.78 -31.32
CA LEU A 38 -16.54 -18.01 -30.05
C LEU A 38 -17.49 -18.72 -29.09
N CYS A 39 -17.01 -19.74 -28.38
CA CYS A 39 -17.78 -20.35 -27.31
C CYS A 39 -17.85 -19.42 -26.10
N VAL A 40 -19.05 -18.92 -25.80
CA VAL A 40 -19.32 -17.97 -24.71
C VAL A 40 -19.99 -18.62 -23.49
N TYR A 41 -20.54 -19.83 -23.68
CA TYR A 41 -21.17 -20.64 -22.64
C TYR A 41 -21.05 -22.12 -23.01
N SER A 42 -20.84 -22.98 -22.00
CA SER A 42 -20.82 -24.44 -22.17
C SER A 42 -21.24 -25.11 -20.87
N SER A 43 -22.15 -26.08 -20.95
CA SER A 43 -22.62 -26.89 -19.83
C SER A 43 -23.27 -28.19 -20.33
N GLY A 44 -22.86 -29.33 -19.76
CA GLY A 44 -23.59 -30.60 -19.85
C GLY A 44 -23.95 -31.08 -21.26
N GLY A 45 -23.07 -30.90 -22.25
CA GLY A 45 -23.33 -31.29 -23.65
C GLY A 45 -23.92 -30.20 -24.54
N PHE A 46 -24.14 -29.00 -24.01
CA PHE A 46 -24.66 -27.86 -24.75
C PHE A 46 -23.71 -26.66 -24.62
N SER A 47 -23.46 -25.98 -25.74
CA SER A 47 -22.65 -24.77 -25.80
C SER A 47 -23.36 -23.67 -26.57
N VAL A 48 -22.95 -22.42 -26.38
CA VAL A 48 -23.39 -21.29 -27.20
C VAL A 48 -22.19 -20.69 -27.89
N LEU A 49 -22.27 -20.57 -29.22
CA LEU A 49 -21.31 -19.84 -30.04
C LEU A 49 -21.89 -18.47 -30.40
N SER A 50 -21.06 -17.43 -30.35
CA SER A 50 -21.42 -16.09 -30.83
C SER A 50 -20.32 -15.50 -31.71
N ASN A 51 -20.72 -14.78 -32.75
CA ASN A 51 -19.84 -14.02 -33.63
C ASN A 51 -19.93 -12.49 -33.38
N GLY A 52 -20.66 -12.07 -32.35
CA GLY A 52 -20.92 -10.66 -31.99
C GLY A 52 -22.28 -10.14 -32.44
N GLU A 53 -22.80 -10.62 -33.58
CA GLU A 53 -24.11 -10.23 -34.11
C GLU A 53 -25.17 -11.29 -33.78
N ASP A 54 -24.85 -12.55 -34.08
CA ASP A 54 -25.69 -13.71 -33.88
C ASP A 54 -25.16 -14.62 -32.77
N SER A 55 -26.05 -15.46 -32.25
CA SER A 55 -25.71 -16.50 -31.29
C SER A 55 -26.45 -17.79 -31.62
N VAL A 56 -25.72 -18.91 -31.63
CA VAL A 56 -26.24 -20.23 -32.00
C VAL A 56 -25.93 -21.22 -30.88
N GLY A 57 -26.96 -21.94 -30.44
CA GLY A 57 -26.79 -23.06 -29.50
C GLY A 57 -26.29 -24.31 -30.21
N VAL A 58 -25.23 -24.92 -29.70
CA VAL A 58 -24.59 -26.13 -30.25
C VAL A 58 -24.78 -27.28 -29.29
N TYR A 59 -25.33 -28.41 -29.75
CA TYR A 59 -25.38 -29.64 -28.94
C TYR A 59 -24.05 -30.40 -28.93
N ALA A 60 -23.01 -29.73 -28.42
CA ALA A 60 -21.72 -30.33 -28.10
C ALA A 60 -21.12 -29.62 -26.88
N SER A 61 -20.25 -30.33 -26.15
CA SER A 61 -19.43 -29.74 -25.08
C SER A 61 -18.20 -29.07 -25.70
N LEU A 62 -18.20 -27.75 -25.76
CA LEU A 62 -17.10 -26.94 -26.28
C LEU A 62 -16.39 -26.21 -25.13
N GLU A 63 -15.13 -25.86 -25.32
CA GLU A 63 -14.40 -25.04 -24.34
C GLU A 63 -14.71 -23.55 -24.52
N VAL A 64 -15.12 -22.88 -23.44
CA VAL A 64 -15.38 -21.44 -23.42
C VAL A 64 -14.09 -20.66 -23.72
N GLY A 65 -14.18 -19.65 -24.58
CA GLY A 65 -13.04 -18.83 -25.01
C GLY A 65 -12.29 -19.35 -26.23
N LYS A 66 -12.66 -20.53 -26.76
CA LYS A 66 -12.15 -21.02 -28.05
C LYS A 66 -13.12 -20.73 -29.19
N VAL A 67 -12.57 -20.43 -30.36
CA VAL A 67 -13.33 -20.21 -31.58
C VAL A 67 -13.50 -21.53 -32.32
N TYR A 68 -14.73 -21.81 -32.73
CA TYR A 68 -15.07 -23.04 -33.44
C TYR A 68 -15.80 -22.73 -34.73
N ARG A 69 -15.57 -23.57 -35.74
CA ARG A 69 -16.42 -23.71 -36.91
C ARG A 69 -17.21 -25.01 -36.76
N VAL A 70 -18.53 -24.90 -36.74
CA VAL A 70 -19.44 -26.03 -36.59
C VAL A 70 -20.22 -26.21 -37.87
N PHE A 71 -20.17 -27.40 -38.43
CA PHE A 71 -20.99 -27.82 -39.57
C PHE A 71 -22.15 -28.68 -39.08
N GLY A 72 -23.33 -28.47 -39.63
CA GLY A 72 -24.48 -29.32 -39.35
C GLY A 72 -25.81 -28.66 -39.67
N VAL A 73 -26.86 -29.24 -39.10
CA VAL A 73 -28.24 -28.88 -39.39
C VAL A 73 -28.75 -27.84 -38.39
N PHE A 74 -29.14 -26.68 -38.91
CA PHE A 74 -29.78 -25.62 -38.14
C PHE A 74 -31.27 -25.91 -37.92
N PHE A 75 -31.78 -25.55 -36.74
CA PHE A 75 -33.21 -25.60 -36.43
C PHE A 75 -33.55 -24.53 -35.40
N ASN A 76 -34.75 -23.97 -35.52
CA ASN A 76 -35.25 -22.95 -34.60
C ASN A 76 -35.90 -23.60 -33.39
N THR A 77 -35.64 -23.03 -32.21
CA THR A 77 -36.33 -23.40 -30.98
C THR A 77 -36.91 -22.16 -30.30
N SER A 78 -37.77 -22.36 -29.30
CA SER A 78 -38.30 -21.28 -28.47
C SER A 78 -37.22 -20.42 -27.80
N SER A 79 -36.00 -20.95 -27.66
CA SER A 79 -34.86 -20.27 -27.06
C SER A 79 -33.85 -19.73 -28.09
N GLY A 80 -34.23 -19.65 -29.37
CA GLY A 80 -33.36 -19.20 -30.47
C GLY A 80 -32.87 -20.32 -31.39
N VAL A 81 -31.96 -19.94 -32.30
CA VAL A 81 -31.38 -20.82 -33.32
C VAL A 81 -30.39 -21.81 -32.70
N LYS A 82 -30.46 -23.07 -33.12
CA LYS A 82 -29.56 -24.12 -32.67
C LYS A 82 -29.03 -24.94 -33.84
N ILE A 83 -27.92 -25.62 -33.62
CA ILE A 83 -27.26 -26.51 -34.58
C ILE A 83 -27.02 -27.89 -33.95
N ARG A 84 -27.38 -28.94 -34.68
CA ARG A 84 -26.96 -30.32 -34.37
C ARG A 84 -25.62 -30.53 -35.09
N PRO A 85 -24.51 -30.63 -34.36
CA PRO A 85 -23.19 -30.67 -34.97
C PRO A 85 -22.96 -32.02 -35.66
N GLU A 86 -22.55 -31.98 -36.93
CA GLU A 86 -21.99 -33.12 -37.66
C GLU A 86 -20.47 -33.14 -37.51
N ARG A 87 -19.86 -31.96 -37.56
CA ARG A 87 -18.42 -31.76 -37.42
C ARG A 87 -18.13 -30.45 -36.68
N VAL A 88 -17.18 -30.49 -35.76
CA VAL A 88 -16.72 -29.33 -34.99
C VAL A 88 -15.21 -29.21 -35.16
N GLU A 89 -14.74 -28.03 -35.56
CA GLU A 89 -13.32 -27.75 -35.76
C GLU A 89 -12.94 -26.49 -34.99
N VAL A 90 -11.80 -26.50 -34.29
CA VAL A 90 -11.20 -25.28 -33.74
C VAL A 90 -10.67 -24.46 -34.91
N THR A 91 -10.94 -23.15 -34.92
CA THR A 91 -10.52 -22.28 -36.01
C THR A 91 -10.16 -20.89 -35.52
N GLU A 92 -9.65 -20.05 -36.41
CA GLU A 92 -9.42 -18.62 -36.15
C GLU A 92 -10.72 -17.82 -36.41
N PRO A 93 -10.91 -16.69 -35.73
CA PRO A 93 -12.10 -15.86 -35.89
C PRO A 93 -12.17 -15.28 -37.30
N THR A 94 -13.24 -15.61 -38.03
CA THR A 94 -13.58 -15.03 -39.35
C THR A 94 -14.56 -13.86 -39.23
N PHE A 95 -14.88 -13.44 -38.00
CA PHE A 95 -15.82 -12.37 -37.66
C PHE A 95 -15.05 -11.21 -37.00
N PRO A 96 -15.59 -9.97 -37.04
CA PRO A 96 -14.91 -8.81 -36.49
C PRO A 96 -14.71 -8.96 -34.98
N LEU A 97 -13.49 -8.66 -34.51
CA LEU A 97 -13.18 -8.55 -33.09
C LEU A 97 -13.00 -7.09 -32.71
N GLU A 98 -13.48 -6.73 -31.53
CA GLU A 98 -13.18 -5.45 -30.93
C GLU A 98 -11.81 -5.49 -30.23
N SER A 99 -11.09 -4.37 -30.25
CA SER A 99 -9.80 -4.22 -29.57
C SER A 99 -9.89 -3.19 -28.47
N ILE A 100 -9.55 -3.60 -27.24
CA ILE A 100 -9.64 -2.77 -26.04
C ILE A 100 -8.26 -2.70 -25.41
N THR A 101 -7.76 -1.48 -25.17
CA THR A 101 -6.49 -1.26 -24.49
C THR A 101 -6.74 -0.80 -23.06
N GLY A 102 -6.20 -1.52 -22.08
CA GLY A 102 -6.40 -1.24 -20.67
C GLY A 102 -5.41 -1.97 -19.77
N ALA A 103 -5.48 -1.71 -18.47
CA ALA A 103 -4.66 -2.43 -17.50
C ALA A 103 -5.41 -3.63 -16.90
N TYR A 104 -4.78 -4.80 -16.90
CA TYR A 104 -5.35 -6.01 -16.34
C TYR A 104 -5.43 -5.94 -14.81
N TRP A 105 -6.62 -6.13 -14.25
CA TRP A 105 -6.88 -5.98 -12.83
C TRP A 105 -7.74 -7.13 -12.28
N PRO A 106 -7.12 -8.26 -11.93
CA PRO A 106 -7.80 -9.32 -11.18
C PRO A 106 -8.08 -8.87 -9.73
N SER A 107 -9.35 -8.95 -9.33
CA SER A 107 -9.83 -8.75 -7.95
C SER A 107 -10.85 -9.83 -7.58
N ARG A 108 -12.11 -9.46 -7.29
CA ARG A 108 -13.25 -10.41 -7.19
C ARG A 108 -13.68 -11.00 -8.54
N GLY A 109 -13.05 -10.56 -9.62
CA GLY A 109 -13.24 -11.01 -10.99
C GLY A 109 -12.12 -10.46 -11.87
N TYR A 110 -12.21 -10.69 -13.17
CA TYR A 110 -11.21 -10.26 -14.13
C TYR A 110 -11.66 -8.96 -14.79
N TYR A 111 -10.84 -7.92 -14.72
CA TYR A 111 -11.18 -6.61 -15.26
C TYR A 111 -10.07 -6.04 -16.14
N LEU A 112 -10.45 -5.18 -17.09
CA LEU A 112 -9.58 -4.19 -17.71
C LEU A 112 -9.96 -2.80 -17.20
N LEU A 113 -8.97 -2.04 -16.75
CA LEU A 113 -9.11 -0.64 -16.38
C LEU A 113 -8.85 0.23 -17.62
N THR A 114 -9.89 0.92 -18.07
CA THR A 114 -9.93 1.75 -19.28
C THR A 114 -10.76 3.02 -19.01
N PRO A 115 -10.24 3.95 -18.20
CA PRO A 115 -11.02 4.87 -17.34
C PRO A 115 -12.29 4.34 -16.61
N GLY A 116 -13.15 3.55 -17.25
CA GLY A 116 -14.13 2.65 -16.63
C GLY A 116 -13.57 1.25 -16.35
N ARG A 117 -14.42 0.37 -15.82
CA ARG A 117 -14.10 -1.04 -15.53
C ARG A 117 -14.81 -1.96 -16.52
N ILE A 118 -14.03 -2.64 -17.34
CA ILE A 118 -14.55 -3.64 -18.29
C ILE A 118 -14.39 -5.02 -17.67
N LYS A 119 -15.50 -5.76 -17.51
CA LYS A 119 -15.47 -7.11 -16.95
C LYS A 119 -15.13 -8.12 -18.03
N LEU A 120 -14.05 -8.87 -17.82
CA LEU A 120 -13.67 -9.98 -18.69
C LEU A 120 -14.44 -11.25 -18.29
N ALA A 121 -14.77 -12.05 -19.29
CA ALA A 121 -15.38 -13.36 -19.06
C ALA A 121 -14.35 -14.41 -18.61
N LEU A 122 -13.09 -14.26 -19.05
CA LEU A 122 -11.98 -15.18 -18.79
C LEU A 122 -10.75 -14.42 -18.29
N PRO A 123 -9.90 -15.05 -17.46
CA PRO A 123 -8.65 -14.45 -17.01
C PRO A 123 -7.65 -14.29 -18.17
N LEU A 124 -6.73 -13.35 -18.00
CA LEU A 124 -5.56 -13.20 -18.85
C LEU A 124 -4.32 -13.69 -18.09
N HIS A 125 -3.37 -14.30 -18.80
CA HIS A 125 -2.09 -14.73 -18.23
C HIS A 125 -1.09 -13.56 -18.22
N VAL A 126 -1.45 -12.51 -17.48
CA VAL A 126 -0.70 -11.24 -17.39
C VAL A 126 -0.61 -10.84 -15.92
N PRO A 127 0.51 -10.26 -15.45
CA PRO A 127 0.58 -9.73 -14.11
C PRO A 127 -0.46 -8.64 -13.86
N LYS A 128 -0.99 -8.58 -12.63
CA LYS A 128 -1.89 -7.51 -12.19
C LYS A 128 -1.23 -6.14 -12.39
N GLY A 129 -1.99 -5.18 -12.92
CA GLY A 129 -1.52 -3.85 -13.27
C GLY A 129 -0.86 -3.74 -14.65
N GLY A 130 -0.60 -4.85 -15.35
CA GLY A 130 -0.01 -4.84 -16.69
C GLY A 130 -0.94 -4.23 -17.73
N LEU A 131 -0.42 -3.32 -18.56
CA LEU A 131 -1.11 -2.79 -19.73
C LEU A 131 -1.15 -3.84 -20.83
N VAL A 132 -2.34 -4.01 -21.41
CA VAL A 132 -2.61 -4.98 -22.46
C VAL A 132 -3.54 -4.38 -23.50
N ARG A 133 -3.36 -4.82 -24.74
CA ARG A 133 -4.37 -4.69 -25.79
C ARG A 133 -5.03 -6.05 -25.98
N VAL A 134 -6.34 -6.13 -25.78
CA VAL A 134 -7.10 -7.37 -25.80
C VAL A 134 -8.08 -7.33 -26.97
N ASN A 135 -8.06 -8.36 -27.80
CA ASN A 135 -9.00 -8.56 -28.89
C ASN A 135 -10.05 -9.58 -28.46
N GLY A 136 -11.32 -9.30 -28.73
CA GLY A 136 -12.41 -10.13 -28.23
C GLY A 136 -13.78 -9.68 -28.71
N LEU A 137 -14.83 -10.24 -28.10
CA LEU A 137 -16.22 -9.88 -28.38
C LEU A 137 -17.05 -9.72 -27.12
N TRP A 138 -18.12 -8.93 -27.22
CA TRP A 138 -19.07 -8.72 -26.12
C TRP A 138 -20.19 -9.74 -26.16
N TYR A 139 -20.44 -10.38 -25.02
CA TYR A 139 -21.61 -11.23 -24.85
C TYR A 139 -22.12 -11.14 -23.41
N GLY A 140 -23.43 -10.90 -23.25
CA GLY A 140 -24.05 -10.82 -21.92
C GLY A 140 -23.41 -9.78 -20.97
N GLY A 141 -22.94 -8.65 -21.50
CA GLY A 141 -22.29 -7.58 -20.72
C GLY A 141 -20.87 -7.89 -20.23
N ARG A 142 -20.23 -8.94 -20.77
CA ARG A 142 -18.83 -9.28 -20.50
C ARG A 142 -18.04 -9.31 -21.80
N PHE A 143 -16.77 -8.97 -21.71
CA PHE A 143 -15.84 -9.06 -22.83
C PHE A 143 -15.11 -10.40 -22.80
N TYR A 144 -15.25 -11.17 -23.87
CA TYR A 144 -14.61 -12.48 -24.01
C TYR A 144 -13.31 -12.32 -24.79
N PRO A 145 -12.14 -12.46 -24.13
CA PRO A 145 -10.86 -12.33 -24.80
C PRO A 145 -10.61 -13.52 -25.72
N VAL A 146 -10.15 -13.24 -26.93
CA VAL A 146 -9.67 -14.23 -27.91
C VAL A 146 -8.14 -14.22 -27.97
N GLY A 147 -7.55 -13.03 -27.91
CA GLY A 147 -6.10 -12.85 -27.87
C GLY A 147 -5.72 -11.53 -27.22
N TYR A 148 -4.46 -11.39 -26.81
CA TYR A 148 -3.97 -10.14 -26.23
C TYR A 148 -2.48 -9.93 -26.51
N THR A 149 -2.07 -8.67 -26.45
CA THR A 149 -0.68 -8.23 -26.55
C THR A 149 -0.33 -7.46 -25.29
N GLN A 150 0.77 -7.85 -24.62
CA GLN A 150 1.26 -7.11 -23.46
C GLN A 150 2.01 -5.85 -23.91
N LEU A 151 1.71 -4.72 -23.27
CA LEU A 151 2.29 -3.42 -23.54
C LEU A 151 3.25 -2.95 -22.43
N GLY A 152 3.38 -3.73 -21.35
CA GLY A 152 4.26 -3.44 -20.21
C GLY A 152 3.50 -2.94 -18.97
N ILE A 153 4.20 -2.26 -18.07
CA ILE A 153 3.64 -1.70 -16.82
C ILE A 153 3.69 -0.17 -16.90
N PRO A 154 2.66 0.56 -16.43
CA PRO A 154 2.71 2.02 -16.36
C PRO A 154 3.91 2.51 -15.55
N SER A 155 4.76 3.35 -16.14
CA SER A 155 5.94 3.92 -15.48
C SER A 155 5.61 5.11 -14.59
N SER A 156 4.52 5.82 -14.88
CA SER A 156 4.10 7.05 -14.18
C SER A 156 2.65 6.95 -13.70
N PRO A 157 2.29 7.67 -12.61
CA PRO A 157 0.92 7.68 -12.13
C PRO A 157 -0.01 8.36 -13.15
N SER A 158 -1.14 7.73 -13.44
CA SER A 158 -2.23 8.27 -14.27
C SER A 158 -3.56 8.02 -13.60
N ALA A 159 -4.49 8.97 -13.70
CA ALA A 159 -5.78 8.87 -13.03
C ALA A 159 -6.47 7.55 -13.39
N ASP A 160 -6.95 6.84 -12.38
CA ASP A 160 -7.75 5.63 -12.48
C ASP A 160 -7.04 4.43 -13.09
N MET A 161 -5.73 4.55 -13.27
CA MET A 161 -4.84 3.52 -13.77
C MET A 161 -3.99 2.95 -12.65
N PRO A 162 -3.54 1.69 -12.78
CA PRO A 162 -2.67 1.09 -11.80
C PRO A 162 -1.27 1.69 -11.89
N TRP A 163 -0.61 1.79 -10.75
CA TRP A 163 0.77 2.21 -10.66
C TRP A 163 1.48 1.43 -9.55
N LEU A 164 2.71 1.02 -9.86
CA LEU A 164 3.59 0.29 -8.96
C LEU A 164 4.64 1.25 -8.43
N VAL A 165 4.64 1.49 -7.13
CA VAL A 165 5.54 2.46 -6.50
C VAL A 165 6.31 1.82 -5.35
N GLU A 166 7.61 2.04 -5.33
CA GLU A 166 8.48 1.71 -4.20
C GLU A 166 8.70 2.96 -3.34
N GLY A 167 8.77 2.78 -2.03
CA GLY A 167 9.07 3.87 -1.12
C GLY A 167 9.17 3.44 0.34
N VAL A 168 9.28 4.44 1.22
CA VAL A 168 9.35 4.23 2.67
C VAL A 168 8.12 4.79 3.36
N ILE A 169 7.56 4.03 4.29
CA ILE A 169 6.42 4.47 5.09
C ILE A 169 6.86 5.53 6.10
N LEU A 170 6.38 6.77 5.94
CA LEU A 170 6.70 7.89 6.84
C LEU A 170 5.84 7.91 8.11
N ARG A 171 4.58 7.53 7.96
CA ARG A 171 3.56 7.65 9.01
C ARG A 171 2.45 6.64 8.78
N THR A 172 1.94 6.09 9.87
CA THR A 172 0.74 5.26 9.93
C THR A 172 -0.22 5.80 10.99
N GLY A 173 -1.45 5.27 11.08
CA GLY A 173 -2.52 5.75 11.95
C GLY A 173 -3.71 6.25 11.13
N ARG A 174 -4.08 7.54 11.25
CA ARG A 174 -5.22 8.10 10.49
C ARG A 174 -5.05 8.03 8.97
N SER A 175 -3.80 8.07 8.50
CA SER A 175 -3.44 7.90 7.09
C SER A 175 -2.07 7.24 7.03
N THR A 176 -1.92 6.25 6.15
CA THR A 176 -0.63 5.67 5.82
C THR A 176 0.00 6.50 4.70
N ILE A 177 1.20 7.04 4.93
CA ILE A 177 1.91 7.87 3.97
C ILE A 177 3.20 7.16 3.55
N LEU A 178 3.34 6.98 2.25
CA LEU A 178 4.54 6.51 1.58
C LEU A 178 5.34 7.70 1.04
N TRP A 179 6.66 7.63 1.14
CA TRP A 179 7.58 8.54 0.47
C TRP A 179 8.31 7.79 -0.63
N ASN A 180 8.12 8.21 -1.88
CA ASN A 180 8.73 7.57 -3.05
C ASN A 180 10.11 8.14 -3.43
N GLY A 181 10.70 9.01 -2.60
CA GLY A 181 11.93 9.75 -2.90
C GLY A 181 11.71 11.18 -3.38
N SER A 182 10.48 11.52 -3.81
CA SER A 182 10.16 12.86 -4.36
C SER A 182 8.92 13.50 -3.73
N GLU A 183 7.89 12.71 -3.46
CA GLU A 183 6.61 13.19 -2.93
C GLU A 183 5.98 12.22 -1.93
N GLU A 184 5.03 12.75 -1.15
CA GLU A 184 4.21 11.97 -0.22
C GLU A 184 2.97 11.41 -0.93
N ILE A 185 2.79 10.09 -0.86
CA ILE A 185 1.65 9.37 -1.43
C ILE A 185 0.79 8.84 -0.29
N ILE A 186 -0.52 9.09 -0.35
CA ILE A 186 -1.46 8.54 0.63
C ILE A 186 -1.85 7.12 0.18
N LEU A 187 -1.64 6.14 1.05
CA LEU A 187 -2.06 4.76 0.81
C LEU A 187 -3.41 4.48 1.48
N TYR A 188 -4.36 4.00 0.68
CA TYR A 188 -5.60 3.39 1.16
C TYR A 188 -5.43 1.88 1.11
N LEU A 189 -5.01 1.33 2.24
CA LEU A 189 -4.73 -0.09 2.40
C LEU A 189 -6.03 -0.89 2.63
N PRO A 190 -6.10 -2.15 2.18
CA PRO A 190 -7.22 -3.03 2.50
C PRO A 190 -7.22 -3.40 3.97
N TYR A 191 -8.39 -3.80 4.47
CA TYR A 191 -8.59 -4.16 5.88
C TYR A 191 -7.60 -5.24 6.34
N GLY A 192 -7.04 -5.07 7.54
CA GLY A 192 -6.07 -5.99 8.14
C GLY A 192 -4.63 -5.84 7.63
N THR A 193 -4.36 -4.93 6.68
CA THR A 193 -2.99 -4.67 6.22
C THR A 193 -2.35 -3.61 7.10
N GLU A 194 -1.33 -4.01 7.86
CA GLU A 194 -0.59 -3.11 8.75
C GLU A 194 0.83 -2.87 8.23
N LEU A 195 1.19 -1.59 8.11
CA LEU A 195 2.54 -1.13 7.81
C LEU A 195 3.07 -0.32 8.97
N LYS A 196 4.39 -0.31 9.15
CA LYS A 196 5.09 0.42 10.20
C LYS A 196 5.96 1.53 9.61
N PRO A 197 6.09 2.68 10.28
CA PRO A 197 7.03 3.72 9.86
C PRO A 197 8.45 3.15 9.74
N GLY A 198 9.17 3.58 8.71
CA GLY A 198 10.53 3.10 8.41
C GLY A 198 10.60 1.80 7.61
N GLN A 199 9.47 1.14 7.31
CA GLN A 199 9.46 0.02 6.38
C GLN A 199 9.58 0.51 4.94
N ARG A 200 10.45 -0.15 4.16
CA ARG A 200 10.53 -0.02 2.72
C ARG A 200 9.57 -1.01 2.09
N VAL A 201 8.70 -0.52 1.21
CA VAL A 201 7.64 -1.31 0.61
C VAL A 201 7.51 -0.99 -0.88
N LYS A 202 6.94 -1.94 -1.60
CA LYS A 202 6.51 -1.80 -2.98
C LYS A 202 5.02 -2.07 -3.05
N VAL A 203 4.27 -1.09 -3.57
CA VAL A 203 2.81 -1.08 -3.50
C VAL A 203 2.25 -0.92 -4.91
N LEU A 204 1.37 -1.85 -5.28
CA LEU A 204 0.53 -1.74 -6.46
C LEU A 204 -0.84 -1.22 -6.05
N GLY A 205 -1.36 -0.23 -6.77
CA GLY A 205 -2.73 0.21 -6.55
C GLY A 205 -3.24 1.11 -7.65
N ILE A 206 -4.50 1.50 -7.54
CA ILE A 206 -5.17 2.39 -8.50
C ILE A 206 -4.94 3.83 -8.06
N VAL A 207 -4.39 4.63 -8.95
CA VAL A 207 -4.08 6.05 -8.70
C VAL A 207 -5.35 6.88 -8.67
N ARG A 208 -5.47 7.77 -7.69
CA ARG A 208 -6.46 8.85 -7.64
C ARG A 208 -5.76 10.16 -7.32
N PHE A 209 -6.11 11.21 -8.06
CA PHE A 209 -5.66 12.57 -7.81
C PHE A 209 -6.78 13.34 -7.11
N TYR A 210 -6.56 13.67 -5.84
CA TYR A 210 -7.40 14.61 -5.09
C TYR A 210 -6.57 15.88 -4.83
N SER A 211 -6.47 16.31 -3.57
CA SER A 211 -5.50 17.32 -3.13
C SER A 211 -4.07 16.79 -3.01
N LYS A 212 -3.92 15.46 -2.99
CA LYS A 212 -2.65 14.72 -2.99
C LYS A 212 -2.79 13.48 -3.88
N LEU A 213 -1.65 12.94 -4.30
CA LEU A 213 -1.57 11.64 -4.95
C LEU A 213 -1.94 10.55 -3.95
N SER A 214 -2.96 9.77 -4.31
CA SER A 214 -3.48 8.68 -3.49
C SER A 214 -3.44 7.37 -4.26
N LEU A 215 -3.13 6.28 -3.56
CA LEU A 215 -3.07 4.94 -4.13
C LEU A 215 -4.06 4.04 -3.39
N PHE A 216 -5.04 3.50 -4.12
CA PHE A 216 -6.04 2.58 -3.61
C PHE A 216 -5.58 1.15 -3.86
N VAL A 217 -5.25 0.46 -2.78
CA VAL A 217 -4.72 -0.89 -2.78
C VAL A 217 -5.89 -1.85 -2.61
N ASP A 218 -5.96 -2.87 -3.47
CA ASP A 218 -7.14 -3.73 -3.58
C ASP A 218 -7.02 -4.98 -2.70
N SER A 219 -5.84 -5.61 -2.66
CA SER A 219 -5.56 -6.76 -1.78
C SER A 219 -4.25 -6.60 -0.99
N PRO A 220 -4.10 -7.30 0.16
CA PRO A 220 -2.83 -7.28 0.91
C PRO A 220 -1.64 -7.78 0.08
N GLU A 221 -1.88 -8.66 -0.89
CA GLU A 221 -0.88 -9.20 -1.82
C GLU A 221 -0.28 -8.13 -2.76
N ASP A 222 -0.99 -7.00 -2.94
CA ASP A 222 -0.49 -5.86 -3.72
C ASP A 222 0.57 -5.04 -2.94
N VAL A 223 0.90 -5.44 -1.71
CA VAL A 223 1.87 -4.80 -0.83
C VAL A 223 3.01 -5.77 -0.53
N GLU A 224 4.19 -5.46 -1.05
CA GLU A 224 5.41 -6.22 -0.81
C GLU A 224 6.31 -5.46 0.16
N ILE A 225 6.73 -6.09 1.26
CA ILE A 225 7.67 -5.51 2.22
C ILE A 225 9.10 -5.88 1.79
N LEU A 226 9.89 -4.87 1.42
CA LEU A 226 11.25 -5.03 0.91
C LEU A 226 12.32 -4.95 2.02
N GLY A 227 11.92 -4.62 3.25
CA GLY A 227 12.80 -4.49 4.41
C GLY A 227 12.64 -3.15 5.13
N THR A 228 13.73 -2.65 5.71
CA THR A 228 13.80 -1.36 6.38
C THR A 228 14.40 -0.29 5.48
N ALA A 229 14.12 0.96 5.81
CA ALA A 229 14.74 2.11 5.18
C ALA A 229 16.25 2.16 5.44
N MET A 230 16.99 2.76 4.51
CA MET A 230 18.44 2.89 4.59
C MET A 230 18.84 3.77 5.79
N GLU A 231 19.87 3.33 6.51
CA GLU A 231 20.43 4.07 7.63
C GLU A 231 21.51 5.06 7.18
N ARG A 232 21.50 6.25 7.79
CA ARG A 232 22.53 7.28 7.60
C ARG A 232 22.77 8.09 8.88
N PRO A 233 23.94 8.71 9.05
CA PRO A 233 24.19 9.62 10.16
C PRO A 233 23.13 10.73 10.26
N VAL A 234 22.76 11.15 11.48
CA VAL A 234 21.66 12.12 11.73
C VAL A 234 21.74 13.40 10.90
N ARG A 235 22.96 13.88 10.60
CA ARG A 235 23.18 15.12 9.85
C ARG A 235 23.03 14.96 8.33
N GLU A 236 23.16 13.75 7.83
CA GLU A 236 23.17 13.44 6.39
C GLU A 236 21.87 12.78 5.93
N ALA A 237 21.08 12.24 6.85
CA ALA A 237 19.84 11.54 6.54
C ALA A 237 18.81 12.45 5.83
N GLY A 238 18.39 11.99 4.65
CA GLY A 238 17.31 12.56 3.85
C GLY A 238 15.93 12.05 4.28
N VAL A 239 14.86 12.61 3.70
CA VAL A 239 13.49 12.16 3.99
C VAL A 239 13.30 10.71 3.56
N GLY A 240 12.72 9.89 4.43
CA GLY A 240 12.51 8.47 4.20
C GLY A 240 13.69 7.59 4.60
N GLU A 241 14.81 8.15 5.07
CA GLU A 241 15.93 7.39 5.62
C GLU A 241 15.85 7.30 7.16
N VAL A 242 16.56 6.34 7.76
CA VAL A 242 16.72 6.22 9.21
C VAL A 242 17.97 6.99 9.63
N ALA A 243 17.77 8.10 10.34
CA ALA A 243 18.83 8.86 10.99
C ALA A 243 19.35 8.08 12.20
N THR A 244 20.65 7.78 12.21
CA THR A 244 21.33 7.08 13.30
C THR A 244 22.42 7.94 13.94
N GLY A 245 22.53 7.90 15.27
CA GLY A 245 23.62 8.55 15.99
C GLY A 245 23.34 8.87 17.46
N ASN A 246 24.37 9.36 18.16
CA ASN A 246 24.29 9.75 19.56
C ASN A 246 24.13 11.26 19.70
N CYS A 247 23.12 11.69 20.43
CA CYS A 247 22.81 13.10 20.63
C CYS A 247 22.45 13.40 22.06
N THR A 248 22.82 14.59 22.54
CA THR A 248 22.44 15.04 23.88
C THR A 248 21.12 15.79 23.81
N VAL A 249 20.22 15.50 24.74
CA VAL A 249 18.94 16.18 24.89
C VAL A 249 19.18 17.56 25.49
N VAL A 250 18.83 18.62 24.76
CA VAL A 250 18.96 20.03 25.18
C VAL A 250 17.61 20.68 25.47
N GLY A 251 16.53 19.95 25.29
CA GLY A 251 15.18 20.39 25.67
C GLY A 251 14.20 19.22 25.63
N SER A 252 13.30 19.18 26.59
CA SER A 252 12.30 18.12 26.74
C SER A 252 10.87 18.68 26.75
N GLY A 253 9.89 17.85 26.43
CA GLY A 253 8.48 18.22 26.26
C GLY A 253 7.73 17.16 25.46
N ARG A 254 6.76 17.55 24.63
CA ARG A 254 6.07 16.62 23.69
C ARG A 254 7.00 16.03 22.62
N SER A 255 8.16 16.64 22.43
CA SER A 255 9.22 16.24 21.51
C SER A 255 10.55 16.69 22.08
N LEU A 256 11.61 15.94 21.83
CA LEU A 256 12.96 16.28 22.30
C LEU A 256 13.66 17.23 21.33
N LYS A 257 14.39 18.20 21.88
CA LYS A 257 15.39 18.99 21.16
C LYS A 257 16.76 18.36 21.39
N LEU A 258 17.49 18.14 20.31
CA LEU A 258 18.81 17.51 20.33
C LEU A 258 19.89 18.53 19.96
N ASN A 259 21.12 18.30 20.39
CA ASN A 259 22.27 19.15 20.01
C ASN A 259 22.85 18.84 18.61
N CYS A 260 22.53 17.67 18.06
CA CYS A 260 23.12 17.17 16.83
C CYS A 260 22.34 17.56 15.56
N THR A 261 21.11 18.05 15.72
CA THR A 261 20.19 18.43 14.65
C THR A 261 19.21 19.50 15.12
N ASP A 262 18.73 20.34 14.20
CA ASP A 262 17.68 21.33 14.47
C ASP A 262 16.27 20.71 14.49
N LEU A 263 16.15 19.45 14.07
CA LEU A 263 14.88 18.73 14.02
C LEU A 263 14.47 18.26 15.42
N ARG A 264 13.15 18.21 15.63
CA ARG A 264 12.57 17.66 16.86
C ARG A 264 12.37 16.16 16.73
N LEU A 265 12.73 15.43 17.78
CA LEU A 265 12.52 13.98 17.90
C LEU A 265 11.19 13.69 18.61
N TYR A 266 10.33 12.91 17.96
CA TYR A 266 9.03 12.48 18.48
C TYR A 266 9.01 10.98 18.76
N GLY A 267 8.09 10.53 19.61
CA GLY A 267 7.91 9.10 19.92
C GLY A 267 8.92 8.53 20.91
N PHE A 268 9.68 9.40 21.58
CA PHE A 268 10.62 9.03 22.63
C PHE A 268 10.67 10.10 23.71
N SER A 269 10.90 9.69 24.95
CA SER A 269 10.96 10.57 26.13
C SER A 269 12.29 10.38 26.84
N ALA A 270 12.96 11.49 27.13
CA ALA A 270 14.20 11.53 27.89
C ALA A 270 14.32 12.90 28.59
N ARG A 271 15.22 12.99 29.57
CA ARG A 271 15.45 14.20 30.35
C ARG A 271 16.55 15.04 29.72
N VAL A 272 16.53 16.34 30.01
CA VAL A 272 17.58 17.24 29.54
C VAL A 272 18.91 16.81 30.16
N GLY A 273 19.93 16.68 29.32
CA GLY A 273 21.25 16.17 29.70
C GLY A 273 21.53 14.72 29.32
N ASP A 274 20.49 13.92 29.10
CA ASP A 274 20.66 12.53 28.67
C ASP A 274 21.32 12.49 27.29
N THR A 275 22.26 11.57 27.10
CA THR A 275 22.77 11.23 25.77
C THR A 275 21.98 10.02 25.25
N VAL A 276 21.27 10.24 24.16
CA VAL A 276 20.40 9.25 23.53
C VAL A 276 21.07 8.72 22.27
N HIS A 277 21.05 7.40 22.10
CA HIS A 277 21.23 6.80 20.79
C HIS A 277 19.87 6.78 20.10
N LEU A 278 19.81 7.27 18.88
CA LEU A 278 18.57 7.33 18.13
C LEU A 278 18.72 6.60 16.81
N GLU A 279 17.77 5.72 16.53
CA GLU A 279 17.41 5.23 15.20
C GLU A 279 16.03 5.82 14.89
N ALA A 280 16.01 6.90 14.11
CA ALA A 280 14.81 7.70 13.90
C ALA A 280 14.53 7.93 12.41
N LEU A 281 13.30 7.68 12.00
CA LEU A 281 12.86 7.98 10.65
C LEU A 281 12.85 9.48 10.40
N ARG A 282 13.59 9.90 9.38
CA ARG A 282 13.63 11.29 8.93
C ARG A 282 12.39 11.61 8.10
N ARG A 283 11.54 12.49 8.66
CA ARG A 283 10.39 13.11 7.99
C ARG A 283 10.76 14.51 7.54
N LYS A 284 9.96 15.17 6.69
CA LYS A 284 10.28 16.52 6.17
C LYS A 284 10.72 17.54 7.24
N SER A 285 10.00 17.63 8.35
CA SER A 285 10.23 18.64 9.41
C SER A 285 10.53 18.06 10.79
N SER A 286 10.73 16.74 10.92
CA SER A 286 10.94 16.10 12.21
C SER A 286 11.64 14.74 12.08
N LEU A 287 12.01 14.20 13.24
CA LEU A 287 12.45 12.82 13.40
C LEU A 287 11.37 12.05 14.17
N LEU A 288 11.04 10.84 13.73
CA LEU A 288 10.22 9.90 14.49
C LEU A 288 11.12 8.80 15.01
N CYS A 289 11.21 8.63 16.32
CA CYS A 289 11.91 7.51 16.92
C CYS A 289 11.31 6.19 16.44
N LEU A 290 12.15 5.32 15.90
CA LEU A 290 11.83 3.92 15.62
C LEU A 290 12.35 3.05 16.77
N ASN A 291 13.60 3.28 17.16
CA ASN A 291 14.29 2.62 18.25
C ASN A 291 15.30 3.60 18.85
N CYS A 292 15.01 4.11 20.04
CA CYS A 292 15.89 5.06 20.71
C CYS A 292 16.07 4.64 22.16
N THR A 293 17.26 4.88 22.68
CA THR A 293 17.64 4.49 24.03
C THR A 293 18.48 5.58 24.67
N VAL A 294 18.38 5.72 25.98
CA VAL A 294 19.33 6.53 26.75
C VAL A 294 20.58 5.68 26.94
N VAL A 295 21.72 6.15 26.42
CA VAL A 295 23.01 5.46 26.54
C VAL A 295 23.80 5.98 27.72
N ILE A 296 23.74 7.29 27.96
CA ILE A 296 24.37 7.91 29.13
C ILE A 296 23.31 8.77 29.81
N PRO A 297 22.82 8.38 30.99
CA PRO A 297 21.89 9.20 31.75
C PRO A 297 22.60 10.45 32.30
N ARG A 298 21.86 11.55 32.45
CA ARG A 298 22.42 12.80 32.99
C ARG A 298 23.10 12.65 34.35
N GLU A 299 22.67 11.68 35.16
CA GLU A 299 23.24 11.38 36.48
C GLU A 299 24.70 10.90 36.41
N GLU A 300 25.13 10.30 35.30
CA GLU A 300 26.51 9.82 35.11
C GLU A 300 27.48 10.89 34.61
N LEU A 301 26.98 12.10 34.29
CA LEU A 301 27.84 13.19 33.83
C LEU A 301 28.85 13.60 34.90
N PRO A 302 30.12 13.90 34.58
CA PRO A 302 31.07 14.36 35.58
C PRO A 302 30.63 15.70 36.20
N ASN A 303 31.13 16.00 37.41
CA ASN A 303 30.90 17.30 38.03
C ASN A 303 31.57 18.40 37.19
N GLY A 304 30.75 19.20 36.51
CA GLY A 304 31.17 20.23 35.57
C GLY A 304 31.39 21.60 36.19
N ILE A 305 31.32 21.76 37.52
CA ILE A 305 31.37 23.07 38.19
C ILE A 305 32.58 23.95 37.80
N CYS A 306 33.73 23.35 37.52
CA CYS A 306 34.93 24.06 37.05
C CYS A 306 34.95 24.33 35.53
N SER A 307 34.05 23.73 34.75
CA SER A 307 34.05 23.73 33.29
C SER A 307 33.03 24.73 32.72
N PHE A 308 33.05 25.96 33.22
CA PHE A 308 32.12 27.00 32.81
C PHE A 308 32.21 27.29 31.31
N SER A 309 31.08 27.17 30.62
CA SER A 309 30.93 27.59 29.22
C SER A 309 29.48 27.99 28.98
N PRO A 310 29.18 29.28 28.67
CA PRO A 310 27.80 29.74 28.47
C PRO A 310 27.02 28.86 27.48
N GLY A 311 25.78 28.51 27.83
CA GLY A 311 24.88 27.68 27.02
C GLY A 311 25.17 26.18 27.06
N ARG A 312 26.25 25.74 27.71
CA ARG A 312 26.58 24.31 27.84
C ARG A 312 25.78 23.68 28.97
N PHE A 313 25.17 22.52 28.69
CA PHE A 313 24.56 21.67 29.71
C PHE A 313 25.63 20.97 30.56
N ALA A 314 25.44 20.89 31.87
CA ALA A 314 26.30 20.14 32.78
C ALA A 314 25.51 19.57 33.97
N ARG A 315 26.15 18.63 34.69
CA ARG A 315 25.82 18.31 36.08
C ARG A 315 26.78 19.09 36.97
N ILE A 316 26.29 19.81 37.97
CA ILE A 316 27.13 20.40 39.02
C ILE A 316 26.82 19.73 40.35
N VAL A 317 27.85 19.46 41.14
CA VAL A 317 27.74 18.93 42.50
C VAL A 317 28.62 19.78 43.41
N GLY A 318 28.10 20.22 44.54
CA GLY A 318 28.87 21.03 45.47
C GLY A 318 28.10 21.43 46.73
N ASN A 319 28.79 22.13 47.62
CA ASN A 319 28.22 22.64 48.87
C ASN A 319 27.78 24.10 48.69
N VAL A 320 26.60 24.41 49.20
CA VAL A 320 26.06 25.77 49.21
C VAL A 320 26.77 26.60 50.29
N SER A 321 27.53 27.61 49.89
CA SER A 321 28.27 28.48 50.82
C SER A 321 27.41 29.60 51.40
N TRP A 322 26.49 30.13 50.59
CA TRP A 322 25.55 31.18 51.00
C TRP A 322 24.32 31.17 50.09
N VAL A 323 23.19 31.65 50.62
CA VAL A 323 21.93 31.78 49.88
C VAL A 323 21.36 33.20 50.04
N LYS A 324 20.97 33.81 48.93
CA LYS A 324 20.31 35.12 48.92
C LYS A 324 18.97 35.05 48.19
N VAL A 325 17.89 35.34 48.90
CA VAL A 325 16.54 35.43 48.32
C VAL A 325 16.10 36.89 48.24
N TYR A 326 15.71 37.32 47.04
CA TYR A 326 15.24 38.67 46.77
C TYR A 326 13.73 38.77 47.04
N ARG A 327 13.22 39.99 47.26
CA ARG A 327 11.79 40.26 47.57
C ARG A 327 10.81 39.70 46.52
N ASN A 328 11.23 39.56 45.27
CA ASN A 328 10.43 38.99 44.19
C ASN A 328 10.40 37.44 44.19
N GLY A 329 11.06 36.80 45.16
CA GLY A 329 11.16 35.34 45.27
C GLY A 329 12.21 34.71 44.35
N PHE A 330 13.00 35.50 43.62
CA PHE A 330 14.19 34.99 42.96
C PHE A 330 15.27 34.73 44.01
N GLY A 331 15.81 33.51 44.04
CA GLY A 331 16.93 33.11 44.86
C GLY A 331 18.21 32.98 44.06
N LEU A 332 19.33 33.15 44.74
CA LEU A 332 20.66 32.91 44.22
C LEU A 332 21.47 32.18 45.30
N ALA A 333 22.04 31.04 44.96
CA ALA A 333 22.87 30.27 45.87
C ALA A 333 24.27 30.11 45.29
N ASN A 334 25.31 30.31 46.10
CA ASN A 334 26.67 30.05 45.68
C ASN A 334 27.04 28.60 45.99
N VAL A 335 27.26 27.80 44.95
CA VAL A 335 27.64 26.39 45.05
C VAL A 335 29.13 26.28 44.82
N THR A 336 29.83 25.57 45.70
CA THR A 336 31.30 25.46 45.72
C THR A 336 31.75 23.99 45.71
N SER A 337 32.84 23.69 45.04
CA SER A 337 33.48 22.37 45.03
C SER A 337 34.98 22.53 44.75
N GLY A 338 35.82 22.22 45.75
CA GLY A 338 37.24 22.60 45.71
C GLY A 338 37.39 24.11 45.55
N ASP A 339 38.23 24.53 44.59
CA ASP A 339 38.50 25.95 44.31
C ASP A 339 37.50 26.58 43.31
N CYS A 340 36.50 25.81 42.86
CA CYS A 340 35.52 26.25 41.86
C CYS A 340 34.19 26.63 42.50
N TRP A 341 33.51 27.62 41.91
CA TRP A 341 32.21 28.09 42.36
C TRP A 341 31.30 28.51 41.19
N VAL A 342 29.99 28.46 41.41
CA VAL A 342 28.98 28.93 40.45
C VAL A 342 27.72 29.41 41.16
N LEU A 343 27.08 30.45 40.61
CA LEU A 343 25.83 30.99 41.14
C LEU A 343 24.63 30.23 40.60
N LEU A 344 24.02 29.37 41.41
CA LEU A 344 22.78 28.67 41.08
C LEU A 344 21.59 29.63 41.13
N LYS A 345 20.91 29.82 39.99
CA LYS A 345 19.71 30.65 39.86
C LYS A 345 18.47 29.86 40.30
N LEU A 346 17.81 30.32 41.36
CA LEU A 346 16.63 29.69 41.95
C LEU A 346 15.39 30.56 41.68
N ARG A 347 14.77 30.40 40.51
CA ARG A 347 13.53 31.10 40.18
C ARG A 347 12.38 30.61 41.07
N LYS A 348 11.51 31.53 41.52
CA LYS A 348 10.31 31.21 42.33
C LYS A 348 9.45 30.08 41.72
N SER A 349 9.37 30.02 40.38
CA SER A 349 8.60 29.02 39.64
C SER A 349 9.11 27.59 39.78
N LEU A 350 10.36 27.40 40.21
CA LEU A 350 10.93 26.06 40.38
C LEU A 350 10.41 25.36 41.65
N GLY A 351 9.87 26.10 42.61
CA GLY A 351 9.31 25.54 43.85
C GLY A 351 10.34 24.89 44.78
N VAL A 352 11.64 25.14 44.58
CA VAL A 352 12.74 24.57 45.35
C VAL A 352 13.47 25.64 46.17
N SER A 353 13.97 25.24 47.34
CA SER A 353 14.82 26.04 48.21
C SER A 353 16.04 25.24 48.62
N VAL A 354 17.16 25.92 48.85
CA VAL A 354 18.41 25.32 49.34
C VAL A 354 18.87 26.09 50.57
N GLU A 355 19.58 25.41 51.45
CA GLU A 355 20.12 25.97 52.70
C GLU A 355 21.65 26.03 52.66
N GLU A 356 22.24 26.87 53.51
CA GLU A 356 23.70 26.92 53.67
C GLU A 356 24.23 25.59 54.22
N ASN A 357 25.43 25.19 53.80
CA ASN A 357 26.08 23.91 54.10
C ASN A 357 25.37 22.67 53.54
N GLN A 358 24.35 22.84 52.68
CA GLN A 358 23.71 21.73 52.00
C GLN A 358 24.52 21.31 50.76
N THR A 359 24.69 19.99 50.57
CA THR A 359 25.21 19.45 49.31
C THR A 359 24.08 19.37 48.30
N VAL A 360 24.31 19.96 47.12
CA VAL A 360 23.34 20.01 46.03
C VAL A 360 23.92 19.42 44.76
N THR A 361 23.07 18.70 44.03
CA THR A 361 23.32 18.24 42.66
C THR A 361 22.33 18.95 41.75
N ALA A 362 22.80 19.67 40.74
CA ALA A 362 21.94 20.39 39.81
C ALA A 362 22.26 20.03 38.35
N TYR A 363 21.21 19.94 37.54
CA TYR A 363 21.26 19.61 36.12
C TYR A 363 20.74 20.79 35.30
N GLY A 364 21.56 21.36 34.43
CA GLY A 364 21.17 22.61 33.81
C GLY A 364 22.23 23.21 32.91
N PHE A 365 22.05 24.48 32.57
CA PHE A 365 22.88 25.18 31.62
C PHE A 365 23.69 26.26 32.31
N PHE A 366 24.97 26.36 31.94
CA PHE A 366 25.78 27.50 32.30
C PHE A 366 25.27 28.78 31.62
N THR A 367 25.27 29.86 32.38
CA THR A 367 24.81 31.19 31.98
C THR A 367 25.61 32.22 32.77
N THR A 368 25.29 33.50 32.62
CA THR A 368 25.91 34.56 33.43
C THR A 368 24.87 35.23 34.32
N TYR A 369 25.33 35.75 35.45
CA TYR A 369 24.57 36.68 36.27
C TYR A 369 25.49 37.83 36.65
N ARG A 370 25.25 39.02 36.07
CA ARG A 370 26.13 40.19 36.21
C ARG A 370 27.59 39.84 35.89
N ASP A 371 27.77 39.23 34.71
CA ASP A 371 29.07 38.78 34.18
C ASP A 371 29.82 37.72 35.03
N MET A 372 29.20 37.23 36.11
CA MET A 372 29.72 36.11 36.90
C MET A 372 29.17 34.76 36.41
N PRO A 373 29.93 33.66 36.55
CA PRO A 373 29.46 32.32 36.26
C PRO A 373 28.18 31.99 37.04
N ALA A 374 27.15 31.62 36.30
CA ALA A 374 25.88 31.22 36.88
C ALA A 374 25.37 29.92 36.23
N PHE A 375 24.45 29.28 36.92
CA PHE A 375 23.87 28.01 36.52
C PHE A 375 22.35 28.10 36.58
N GLU A 376 21.71 27.64 35.51
CA GLU A 376 20.26 27.73 35.35
C GLU A 376 19.65 26.35 35.13
N ILE A 377 18.72 26.00 36.02
CA ILE A 377 17.91 24.79 35.96
C ILE A 377 16.53 25.09 35.37
N GLN A 378 15.95 24.12 34.67
CA GLN A 378 14.67 24.31 33.99
C GLN A 378 13.46 23.87 34.82
N SER A 379 13.61 22.78 35.58
CA SER A 379 12.61 22.24 36.51
C SER A 379 13.12 22.18 37.94
N GLY A 380 12.21 22.14 38.92
CA GLY A 380 12.54 21.80 40.30
C GLY A 380 13.17 20.39 40.41
N ASP A 381 12.71 19.45 39.58
CA ASP A 381 13.24 18.07 39.52
C ASP A 381 14.69 17.98 38.98
N ASP A 382 15.23 19.10 38.47
CA ASP A 382 16.61 19.20 38.03
C ASP A 382 17.55 19.63 39.18
N LEU A 383 17.01 19.84 40.38
CA LEU A 383 17.77 20.14 41.58
C LEU A 383 17.50 19.10 42.65
N CYS A 384 18.59 18.54 43.15
CA CYS A 384 18.62 17.53 44.17
C CYS A 384 19.36 18.04 45.40
N SER A 385 18.77 17.89 46.58
CA SER A 385 19.38 18.24 47.85
C SER A 385 19.62 16.96 48.68
N GLY A 386 20.88 16.63 48.95
CA GLY A 386 21.26 15.35 49.58
C GLY A 386 21.62 14.26 48.55
N ASN A 387 21.34 12.98 48.87
CA ASN A 387 21.62 11.87 47.95
C ASN A 387 20.49 11.72 46.91
N CYS A 388 20.81 12.16 45.70
CA CYS A 388 20.27 11.67 44.44
C CYS A 388 21.38 10.91 43.71
#